data_AF-A0A847WKC6-F1
#
_entry.id   AF-A0A847WKC6-F1
#
_cell.length_a   1.000
_cell.length_b   1.000
_cell.length_c   1.000
_cell.angle_alpha   90.00
_cell.angle_beta   90.00
_cell.angle_gamma   90.00
#
_symmetry.space_group_name_H-M   'P 1'
#
loop_
_entity.id
_entity.type
_entity.pdbx_description
1 polymer ?
#
loop_
_entity_poly.entity_id
_entity_poly.type
_entity_poly.pdbx_seq_one_letter_code
_entity_poly.pdbx_strand_id
1 'polypeptide(L)'
;MMGDLRKIAKELKRDHELAMELWSTEEFLPRLLVILIMDKKLISNDVLSKLDKDMQIHTFDEKNHLMDWLMANQLSKDKKTIALMESWEDSPSALQRRAFWYYQGRLRWTGQTPPENTADLLSALEANIMQEEPEVQWAMNFVAGWIGVYDEKNRARCIELGEKSGLYKDEKVAKGCTPNYLPEFIKIEVNKRQND
;
A
#
# COMPACT_ATOMS: atom_id res chain seq x y z
N MET A 1 -14.85 8.09 11.56
CA MET A 1 -13.41 8.37 11.72
C MET A 1 -12.76 8.91 10.44
N MET A 2 -12.44 8.11 9.42
CA MET A 2 -11.81 8.65 8.18
C MET A 2 -12.68 9.69 7.45
N GLY A 3 -13.99 9.47 7.40
CA GLY A 3 -14.92 10.45 6.82
C GLY A 3 -14.93 11.79 7.56
N ASP A 4 -14.72 11.77 8.87
CA ASP A 4 -14.71 12.98 9.70
C ASP A 4 -13.41 13.75 9.54
N LEU A 5 -12.26 13.05 9.46
CA LEU A 5 -10.97 13.66 9.11
C LEU A 5 -11.03 14.37 7.75
N ARG A 6 -11.71 13.78 6.75
CA ARG A 6 -11.90 14.42 5.44
C ARG A 6 -12.78 15.67 5.50
N LYS A 7 -13.77 15.73 6.40
CA LYS A 7 -14.59 16.94 6.62
C LYS A 7 -13.73 18.05 7.24
N ILE A 8 -12.98 17.73 8.29
CA ILE A 8 -12.07 18.68 8.95
C ILE A 8 -11.02 19.21 7.97
N ALA A 9 -10.37 18.33 7.20
CA ALA A 9 -9.40 18.74 6.19
C ALA A 9 -9.98 19.67 5.12
N LYS A 10 -11.26 19.48 4.76
CA LYS A 10 -11.95 20.35 3.79
C LYS A 10 -12.18 21.76 4.35
N GLU A 11 -12.45 21.87 5.66
CA GLU A 11 -12.61 23.15 6.34
C GLU A 11 -11.28 23.88 6.51
N LEU A 12 -10.24 23.16 6.97
CA LEU A 12 -8.88 23.70 7.13
C LEU A 12 -8.21 24.06 5.80
N LYS A 13 -8.57 23.35 4.72
CA LYS A 13 -7.89 23.41 3.41
C LYS A 13 -6.41 23.05 3.55
N ARG A 14 -5.61 23.44 2.56
CA ARG A 14 -4.18 23.21 2.54
C ARG A 14 -3.47 24.26 3.38
N ASP A 15 -2.74 23.82 4.39
CA ASP A 15 -1.94 24.65 5.29
C ASP A 15 -0.73 23.84 5.77
N HIS A 16 0.45 24.11 5.19
CA HIS A 16 1.64 23.30 5.47
C HIS A 16 2.29 23.63 6.82
N GLU A 17 2.15 24.87 7.30
CA GLU A 17 2.72 25.29 8.59
C GLU A 17 1.95 24.61 9.72
N LEU A 18 0.61 24.72 9.71
CA LEU A 18 -0.26 24.00 10.63
C LEU A 18 -0.07 22.48 10.53
N ALA A 19 0.12 21.96 9.31
CA ALA A 19 0.39 20.55 9.09
C ALA A 19 1.65 20.08 9.86
N MET A 20 2.74 20.85 9.83
CA MET A 20 3.96 20.47 10.52
C MET A 20 3.87 20.66 12.05
N GLU A 21 3.14 21.65 12.53
CA GLU A 21 2.82 21.79 13.96
C GLU A 21 2.03 20.59 14.48
N LEU A 22 0.95 20.21 13.78
CA LEU A 22 0.13 19.06 14.14
C LEU A 22 0.90 17.74 14.07
N TRP A 23 1.82 17.60 13.11
CA TRP A 23 2.67 16.40 12.98
C TRP A 23 3.58 16.21 14.20
N SER A 24 4.09 17.32 14.75
CA SER A 24 4.98 17.35 15.90
C SER A 24 4.31 16.95 17.22
N THR A 25 2.98 16.87 17.25
CA THR A 25 2.25 16.35 18.43
C THR A 25 2.42 14.84 18.61
N GLU A 26 2.97 14.14 17.61
CA GLU A 26 3.23 12.69 17.61
C GLU A 26 1.99 11.80 17.64
N GLU A 27 0.81 12.38 17.86
CA GLU A 27 -0.48 11.70 17.90
C GLU A 27 -0.93 11.16 16.54
N PHE A 28 -1.52 9.96 16.53
CA PHE A 28 -1.89 9.24 15.31
C PHE A 28 -2.95 9.98 14.46
N LEU A 29 -4.06 10.41 15.08
CA LEU A 29 -5.15 11.08 14.36
C LEU A 29 -4.74 12.44 13.78
N PRO A 30 -4.01 13.32 14.52
CA PRO A 30 -3.40 14.51 13.94
C PRO A 30 -2.51 14.21 12.74
N ARG A 31 -1.63 13.19 12.81
CA ARG A 31 -0.78 12.82 11.66
C ARG A 31 -1.57 12.38 10.43
N LEU A 32 -2.70 11.67 10.60
CA LEU A 32 -3.60 11.36 9.49
C LEU A 32 -4.26 12.62 8.88
N LEU A 33 -4.59 13.62 9.71
CA LEU A 33 -5.13 14.91 9.25
C LEU A 33 -4.06 15.70 8.48
N VAL A 34 -2.83 15.77 8.99
CA VAL A 34 -1.68 16.43 8.37
C VAL A 34 -1.47 15.96 6.94
N ILE A 35 -1.51 14.64 6.71
CA ILE A 35 -1.36 14.05 5.39
C ILE A 35 -2.43 14.56 4.40
N LEU A 36 -3.61 15.00 4.86
CA LEU A 36 -4.65 15.57 3.98
C LEU A 36 -4.43 17.05 3.67
N ILE A 37 -3.80 17.80 4.56
CA ILE A 37 -3.70 19.26 4.49
C ILE A 37 -2.30 19.78 4.11
N MET A 38 -1.28 18.91 4.10
CA MET A 38 0.08 19.30 3.71
C MET A 38 0.19 19.67 2.22
N ASP A 39 1.10 20.59 1.89
CA ASP A 39 1.39 20.93 0.50
C ASP A 39 2.32 19.90 -0.15
N LYS A 40 1.79 19.13 -1.10
CA LYS A 40 2.56 18.17 -1.91
C LYS A 40 3.80 18.78 -2.59
N LYS A 41 3.79 20.08 -2.89
CA LYS A 41 4.93 20.76 -3.52
C LYS A 41 6.14 20.87 -2.58
N LEU A 42 5.91 20.78 -1.27
CA LEU A 42 6.93 20.86 -0.23
C LEU A 42 7.40 19.49 0.25
N ILE A 43 6.86 18.40 -0.31
CA ILE A 43 7.29 17.03 -0.01
C ILE A 43 8.58 16.73 -0.79
N SER A 44 9.71 16.92 -0.12
CA SER A 44 11.05 16.52 -0.61
C SER A 44 11.45 15.13 -0.08
N ASN A 45 12.58 14.61 -0.57
CA ASN A 45 13.16 13.38 -0.02
C ASN A 45 13.45 13.50 1.47
N ASP A 46 14.02 14.63 1.92
CA ASP A 46 14.34 14.86 3.33
C ASP A 46 13.07 14.89 4.20
N VAL A 47 12.00 15.51 3.70
CA VAL A 47 10.70 15.50 4.37
C VAL A 47 10.19 14.07 4.47
N LEU A 48 10.23 13.29 3.40
CA LEU A 48 9.74 11.91 3.41
C LEU A 48 10.56 11.00 4.31
N SER A 49 11.89 11.13 4.31
CA SER A 49 12.76 10.40 5.25
C SER A 49 12.45 10.76 6.70
N LYS A 50 12.11 12.02 6.98
CA LYS A 50 11.66 12.44 8.31
C LYS A 50 10.29 11.86 8.65
N LEU A 51 9.30 11.97 7.77
CA LEU A 51 7.96 11.41 8.01
C LEU A 51 8.02 9.90 8.26
N ASP A 52 8.79 9.17 7.46
CA ASP A 52 9.01 7.73 7.65
C ASP A 52 9.59 7.44 9.03
N LYS A 53 10.70 8.09 9.39
CA LYS A 53 11.33 7.93 10.71
C LYS A 53 10.35 8.24 11.83
N ASP A 54 9.59 9.32 11.70
CA ASP A 54 8.61 9.75 12.69
C ASP A 54 7.47 8.73 12.81
N MET A 55 7.02 8.09 11.71
CA MET A 55 6.01 7.04 11.74
C MET A 55 6.44 5.81 12.55
N GLN A 56 7.74 5.55 12.70
CA GLN A 56 8.25 4.39 13.43
C GLN A 56 7.92 4.39 14.93
N ILE A 57 7.51 5.53 15.51
CA ILE A 57 7.07 5.60 16.91
C ILE A 57 5.67 5.00 17.14
N HIS A 58 4.89 4.85 16.06
CA HIS A 58 3.51 4.35 16.10
C HIS A 58 3.47 2.82 16.16
N THR A 59 2.33 2.27 16.57
CA THR A 59 2.11 0.82 16.50
C THR A 59 2.21 0.30 15.07
N PHE A 60 2.39 -1.02 14.90
CA PHE A 60 2.50 -1.66 13.59
C PHE A 60 1.36 -1.28 12.63
N ASP A 61 0.12 -1.34 13.11
CA ASP A 61 -1.06 -1.02 12.30
C ASP A 61 -1.13 0.48 11.95
N GLU A 62 -0.81 1.34 12.92
CA GLU A 62 -0.83 2.80 12.74
C GLU A 62 0.25 3.27 11.77
N LYS A 63 1.50 2.79 11.88
CA LYS A 63 2.58 3.16 10.95
C LYS A 63 2.27 2.73 9.51
N ASN A 64 1.71 1.52 9.34
CA ASN A 64 1.28 1.02 8.04
C ASN A 64 0.13 1.86 7.48
N HIS A 65 -0.84 2.21 8.31
CA HIS A 65 -1.96 3.08 7.92
C HIS A 65 -1.46 4.48 7.53
N LEU A 66 -0.55 5.09 8.30
CA LEU A 66 0.04 6.39 7.96
C LEU A 66 0.75 6.35 6.60
N MET A 67 1.53 5.32 6.32
CA MET A 67 2.24 5.18 5.04
C MET A 67 1.27 4.96 3.87
N ASP A 68 0.30 4.06 4.01
CA ASP A 68 -0.72 3.80 2.97
C ASP A 68 -1.56 5.06 2.71
N TRP A 69 -1.88 5.83 3.76
CA TRP A 69 -2.60 7.09 3.67
C TRP A 69 -1.77 8.19 3.01
N LEU A 70 -0.47 8.29 3.32
CA LEU A 70 0.47 9.21 2.68
C LEU A 70 0.60 8.89 1.18
N MET A 71 0.76 7.61 0.84
CA MET A 71 0.81 7.18 -0.56
C MET A 71 -0.47 7.59 -1.32
N ALA A 72 -1.64 7.28 -0.75
CA ALA A 72 -2.91 7.46 -1.44
C ALA A 72 -3.32 8.93 -1.60
N ASN A 73 -2.96 9.80 -0.65
CA ASN A 73 -3.36 11.21 -0.64
C ASN A 73 -2.29 12.17 -1.15
N GLN A 74 -0.99 11.80 -1.08
CA GLN A 74 0.12 12.67 -1.47
C GLN A 74 0.99 12.06 -2.57
N LEU A 75 1.61 10.90 -2.34
CA LEU A 75 2.65 10.40 -3.25
C LEU A 75 2.13 10.02 -4.65
N SER A 76 0.91 9.48 -4.71
CA SER A 76 0.28 9.08 -5.98
C SER A 76 -0.34 10.25 -6.78
N LYS A 77 -0.11 11.51 -6.39
CA LYS A 77 -0.77 12.70 -6.98
C LYS A 77 0.09 13.52 -7.93
N ASP A 78 1.36 13.16 -8.11
CA ASP A 78 2.31 13.91 -8.92
C ASP A 78 3.39 12.96 -9.51
N LYS A 79 3.90 13.30 -10.69
CA LYS A 79 4.87 12.45 -11.41
C LYS A 79 6.20 12.31 -10.66
N LYS A 80 6.68 13.37 -10.00
CA LYS A 80 7.95 13.36 -9.27
C LYS A 80 7.83 12.46 -8.03
N THR A 81 6.72 12.55 -7.30
CA THR A 81 6.50 11.71 -6.11
C THR A 81 6.21 10.26 -6.48
N ILE A 82 5.57 10.00 -7.62
CA ILE A 82 5.42 8.64 -8.16
C ILE A 82 6.79 8.05 -8.50
N ALA A 83 7.62 8.75 -9.29
CA ALA A 83 8.95 8.27 -9.66
C ALA A 83 9.84 7.99 -8.44
N LEU A 84 9.73 8.83 -7.40
CA LEU A 84 10.41 8.58 -6.13
C LEU A 84 9.90 7.32 -5.44
N MET A 85 8.58 7.16 -5.31
CA MET A 85 8.00 5.96 -4.70
C MET A 85 8.31 4.69 -5.50
N GLU A 86 8.41 4.77 -6.83
CA GLU A 86 8.84 3.66 -7.69
C GLU A 86 10.30 3.25 -7.47
N SER A 87 11.15 4.15 -6.93
CA SER A 87 12.54 3.83 -6.58
C SER A 87 12.69 3.09 -5.25
N TRP A 88 11.60 2.85 -4.52
CA TRP A 88 11.63 2.31 -3.16
C TRP A 88 11.56 0.79 -3.07
N GLU A 89 11.58 0.05 -4.17
CA GLU A 89 11.53 -1.42 -4.17
C GLU A 89 12.59 -2.03 -3.23
N ASP A 90 13.82 -1.52 -3.28
CA ASP A 90 14.96 -1.96 -2.45
C ASP A 90 15.31 -0.97 -1.33
N SER A 91 14.37 -0.12 -0.91
CA SER A 91 14.62 0.85 0.16
C SER A 91 15.04 0.15 1.47
N PRO A 92 15.97 0.71 2.26
CA PRO A 92 16.25 0.18 3.60
C PRO A 92 15.05 0.30 4.55
N SER A 93 14.06 1.15 4.25
CA SER A 93 12.84 1.29 5.05
C SER A 93 11.75 0.32 4.58
N ALA A 94 11.26 -0.50 5.50
CA ALA A 94 10.13 -1.39 5.25
C ALA A 94 8.85 -0.63 4.88
N LEU A 95 8.61 0.57 5.43
CA LEU A 95 7.44 1.37 5.07
C LEU A 95 7.52 1.88 3.62
N GLN A 96 8.71 2.26 3.16
CA GLN A 96 8.91 2.67 1.76
C GLN A 96 8.72 1.50 0.79
N ARG A 97 9.29 0.32 1.11
CA ARG A 97 9.06 -0.90 0.32
C ARG A 97 7.58 -1.28 0.30
N ARG A 98 6.88 -1.19 1.44
CA ARG A 98 5.43 -1.37 1.51
C ARG A 98 4.69 -0.42 0.58
N ALA A 99 5.03 0.88 0.59
CA ALA A 99 4.38 1.88 -0.25
C ALA A 99 4.57 1.59 -1.75
N PHE A 100 5.79 1.18 -2.15
CA PHE A 100 6.07 0.71 -3.50
C PHE A 100 5.14 -0.43 -3.91
N TRP A 101 5.14 -1.53 -3.15
CA TRP A 101 4.33 -2.71 -3.46
C TRP A 101 2.83 -2.40 -3.43
N TYR A 102 2.36 -1.65 -2.43
CA TYR A 102 0.95 -1.30 -2.34
C TYR A 102 0.50 -0.42 -3.50
N TYR A 103 1.35 0.50 -3.98
CA TYR A 103 1.09 1.27 -5.20
C TYR A 103 0.99 0.36 -6.43
N GLN A 104 1.92 -0.58 -6.63
CA GLN A 104 1.89 -1.54 -7.74
C GLN A 104 0.60 -2.39 -7.74
N GLY A 105 0.11 -2.77 -6.56
CA GLY A 105 -1.17 -3.47 -6.43
C GLY A 105 -2.36 -2.58 -6.79
N ARG A 106 -2.36 -1.31 -6.37
CA ARG A 106 -3.43 -0.34 -6.71
C ARG A 106 -3.51 -0.01 -8.20
N LEU A 107 -2.41 -0.13 -8.95
CA LEU A 107 -2.45 -0.02 -10.41
C LEU A 107 -3.19 -1.18 -11.09
N ARG A 108 -3.44 -2.28 -10.36
CA ARG A 108 -4.00 -3.53 -10.90
C ARG A 108 -5.37 -3.89 -10.33
N TRP A 109 -5.67 -3.46 -9.10
CA TRP A 109 -6.87 -3.91 -8.34
C TRP A 109 -8.23 -3.55 -8.96
N THR A 110 -8.27 -2.63 -9.92
CA THR A 110 -9.50 -2.19 -10.63
C THR A 110 -9.65 -2.84 -11.99
N GLY A 111 -8.72 -3.72 -12.39
CA GLY A 111 -8.72 -4.36 -13.71
C GLY A 111 -8.38 -3.43 -14.87
N GLN A 112 -7.86 -2.23 -14.59
CA GLN A 112 -7.29 -1.36 -15.61
C GLN A 112 -5.98 -1.93 -16.13
N THR A 113 -5.59 -1.57 -17.36
CA THR A 113 -4.31 -1.97 -17.94
C THR A 113 -3.16 -1.40 -17.11
N PRO A 114 -2.36 -2.23 -16.43
CA PRO A 114 -1.23 -1.76 -15.64
C PRO A 114 -0.02 -1.45 -16.54
N PRO A 115 1.05 -0.83 -15.98
CA PRO A 115 2.34 -0.76 -16.66
C PRO A 115 2.88 -2.15 -17.04
N GLU A 116 3.72 -2.20 -18.07
CA GLU A 116 4.34 -3.44 -18.57
C GLU A 116 5.51 -3.91 -17.67
N ASN A 117 5.29 -4.02 -16.36
CA ASN A 117 6.27 -4.49 -15.36
C ASN A 117 5.82 -5.74 -14.59
N THR A 118 4.71 -6.38 -15.00
CA THR A 118 4.18 -7.58 -14.30
C THR A 118 5.18 -8.74 -14.26
N ALA A 119 5.99 -8.93 -15.30
CA ALA A 119 6.99 -10.00 -15.34
C ALA A 119 8.05 -9.80 -14.24
N ASP A 120 8.58 -8.58 -14.12
CA ASP A 120 9.60 -8.22 -13.13
C ASP A 120 9.05 -8.33 -11.71
N LEU A 121 7.85 -7.81 -11.46
CA LEU A 121 7.18 -7.92 -10.16
C LEU A 121 6.99 -9.37 -9.72
N LEU A 122 6.56 -10.26 -10.62
CA LEU A 122 6.39 -11.68 -10.28
C LEU A 122 7.73 -12.36 -9.96
N SER A 123 8.80 -12.02 -10.69
CA SER A 123 10.14 -12.53 -10.38
C SER A 123 10.65 -12.05 -9.02
N ALA A 124 10.42 -10.77 -8.68
CA ALA A 124 10.75 -10.24 -7.35
C ALA A 124 9.91 -10.86 -6.23
N LEU A 125 8.60 -11.06 -6.47
CA LEU A 125 7.69 -11.73 -5.54
C LEU A 125 8.18 -13.14 -5.20
N GLU A 126 8.48 -13.95 -6.22
CA GLU A 126 8.95 -15.32 -6.05
C GLU A 126 10.30 -15.42 -5.35
N ALA A 127 11.19 -14.45 -5.59
CA ALA A 127 12.52 -14.43 -4.99
C ALA A 127 12.50 -14.01 -3.52
N ASN A 128 11.66 -13.03 -3.16
CA ASN A 128 11.87 -12.23 -1.95
C ASN A 128 10.70 -12.21 -0.96
N ILE A 129 9.49 -12.63 -1.33
CA ILE A 129 8.30 -12.44 -0.45
C ILE A 129 8.46 -13.12 0.91
N MET A 130 9.13 -14.27 0.98
CA MET A 130 9.29 -15.00 2.26
C MET A 130 10.41 -14.42 3.13
N GLN A 131 11.26 -13.57 2.57
CA GLN A 131 12.40 -12.94 3.24
C GLN A 131 12.09 -11.51 3.68
N GLU A 132 10.94 -10.98 3.29
CA GLU A 132 10.52 -9.62 3.59
C GLU A 132 9.88 -9.44 4.96
N GLU A 133 9.85 -8.19 5.41
CA GLU A 133 9.18 -7.79 6.65
C GLU A 133 7.65 -7.93 6.52
N PRO A 134 6.90 -8.26 7.60
CA PRO A 134 5.47 -8.55 7.52
C PRO A 134 4.63 -7.44 6.84
N GLU A 135 4.98 -6.17 7.06
CA GLU A 135 4.31 -5.05 6.40
C GLU A 135 4.53 -5.02 4.87
N VAL A 136 5.68 -5.49 4.39
CA VAL A 136 6.00 -5.58 2.95
C VAL A 136 5.40 -6.85 2.37
N GLN A 137 5.48 -7.97 3.08
CA GLN A 137 4.85 -9.25 2.69
C GLN A 137 3.38 -9.10 2.35
N TRP A 138 2.64 -8.35 3.19
CA TRP A 138 1.22 -8.10 2.94
C TRP A 138 1.00 -7.34 1.63
N ALA A 139 1.80 -6.32 1.35
CA ALA A 139 1.68 -5.52 0.14
C ALA A 139 2.09 -6.32 -1.11
N MET A 140 3.15 -7.14 -1.00
CA MET A 140 3.56 -8.10 -2.02
C MET A 140 2.47 -9.12 -2.34
N ASN A 141 1.88 -9.73 -1.31
CA ASN A 141 0.76 -10.66 -1.43
C ASN A 141 -0.45 -9.98 -2.10
N PHE A 142 -0.74 -8.74 -1.74
CA PHE A 142 -1.79 -7.94 -2.38
C PHE A 142 -1.53 -7.74 -3.89
N VAL A 143 -0.28 -7.48 -4.31
CA VAL A 143 0.08 -7.40 -5.74
C VAL A 143 -0.14 -8.74 -6.44
N ALA A 144 0.39 -9.83 -5.90
CA ALA A 144 0.22 -11.17 -6.46
C ALA A 144 -1.27 -11.55 -6.61
N GLY A 145 -2.09 -11.21 -5.62
CA GLY A 145 -3.53 -11.44 -5.64
C GLY A 145 -4.19 -10.75 -6.83
N TRP A 146 -3.95 -9.45 -7.02
CA TRP A 146 -4.56 -8.70 -8.11
C TRP A 146 -4.00 -9.03 -9.50
N ILE A 147 -2.72 -9.41 -9.59
CA ILE A 147 -2.19 -10.02 -10.82
C ILE A 147 -2.97 -11.30 -11.12
N GLY A 148 -3.10 -12.22 -10.16
CA GLY A 148 -3.79 -13.49 -10.39
C GLY A 148 -5.28 -13.37 -10.71
N VAL A 149 -5.94 -12.33 -10.20
CA VAL A 149 -7.36 -12.06 -10.51
C VAL A 149 -7.54 -11.61 -11.96
N TYR A 150 -6.76 -10.62 -12.42
CA TYR A 150 -7.01 -9.96 -13.70
C TYR A 150 -6.11 -10.42 -14.86
N ASP A 151 -4.93 -10.98 -14.58
CA ASP A 151 -4.01 -11.50 -15.59
C ASP A 151 -4.10 -13.03 -15.65
N GLU A 152 -4.98 -13.53 -16.53
CA GLU A 152 -5.23 -14.96 -16.67
C GLU A 152 -3.96 -15.76 -17.03
N LYS A 153 -3.03 -15.13 -17.76
CA LYS A 153 -1.78 -15.79 -18.19
C LYS A 153 -0.87 -16.08 -16.99
N ASN A 154 -0.90 -15.20 -15.98
CA ASN A 154 -0.07 -15.32 -14.78
C ASN A 154 -0.84 -15.86 -13.55
N ARG A 155 -2.13 -16.17 -13.69
CA ARG A 155 -2.98 -16.66 -12.59
C ARG A 155 -2.41 -17.90 -11.91
N ALA A 156 -2.04 -18.92 -12.69
CA ALA A 156 -1.49 -20.16 -12.13
C ALA A 156 -0.21 -19.91 -11.33
N ARG A 157 0.65 -19.01 -11.81
CA ARG A 157 1.90 -18.61 -11.14
C ARG A 157 1.63 -17.94 -9.78
N CYS A 158 0.62 -17.08 -9.70
CA CYS A 158 0.23 -16.44 -8.44
C CYS A 158 -0.39 -17.43 -7.44
N ILE A 159 -1.16 -18.41 -7.92
CA ILE A 159 -1.70 -19.49 -7.07
C ILE A 159 -0.57 -20.33 -6.50
N GLU A 160 0.38 -20.75 -7.35
CA GLU A 160 1.54 -21.55 -6.92
C GLU A 160 2.42 -20.79 -5.90
N LEU A 161 2.62 -19.48 -6.08
CA LEU A 161 3.29 -18.61 -5.10
C LEU A 161 2.59 -18.66 -3.74
N GLY A 162 1.26 -18.60 -3.74
CA GLY A 162 0.42 -18.71 -2.54
C GLY A 162 0.55 -20.06 -1.84
N GLU A 163 0.50 -21.14 -2.60
CA GLU A 163 0.64 -22.50 -2.07
C GLU A 163 2.03 -22.76 -1.47
N LYS A 164 3.08 -22.26 -2.13
CA LYS A 164 4.47 -22.38 -1.66
C LYS A 164 4.74 -21.54 -0.43
N SER A 165 4.26 -20.30 -0.40
CA SER A 165 4.48 -19.37 0.71
C SER A 165 3.67 -19.72 1.95
N GLY A 166 2.45 -20.23 1.77
CA GLY A 166 1.52 -20.52 2.88
C GLY A 166 1.06 -19.29 3.66
N LEU A 167 1.38 -18.08 3.19
CA LEU A 167 1.04 -16.83 3.85
C LEU A 167 -0.48 -16.69 3.99
N TYR A 168 -0.92 -16.30 5.19
CA TYR A 168 -2.33 -16.05 5.53
C TYR A 168 -3.28 -17.26 5.41
N LYS A 169 -2.76 -18.48 5.22
CA LYS A 169 -3.58 -19.70 5.06
C LYS A 169 -4.52 -19.97 6.24
N ASP A 170 -4.06 -19.69 7.46
CA ASP A 170 -4.82 -19.93 8.69
C ASP A 170 -5.52 -18.67 9.22
N GLU A 171 -5.56 -17.59 8.43
CA GLU A 171 -6.20 -16.34 8.82
C GLU A 171 -7.73 -16.52 8.94
N LYS A 172 -8.28 -16.16 10.10
CA LYS A 172 -9.74 -16.17 10.30
C LYS A 172 -10.34 -14.88 9.77
N VAL A 173 -11.03 -14.97 8.63
CA VAL A 173 -11.81 -13.85 8.09
C VAL A 173 -13.26 -13.86 8.56
N ALA A 174 -13.81 -12.67 8.80
CA ALA A 174 -15.22 -12.50 9.09
C ALA A 174 -16.09 -12.95 7.90
N LYS A 175 -17.34 -13.33 8.19
CA LYS A 175 -18.29 -13.77 7.17
C LYS A 175 -18.49 -12.67 6.11
N GLY A 176 -18.24 -12.99 4.85
CA GLY A 176 -18.39 -12.06 3.72
C GLY A 176 -17.10 -11.33 3.34
N CYS A 177 -16.03 -11.43 4.14
CA CYS A 177 -14.70 -10.97 3.76
C CYS A 177 -13.97 -12.03 2.92
N THR A 178 -13.04 -11.59 2.09
CA THR A 178 -12.19 -12.48 1.28
C THR A 178 -10.85 -12.66 1.99
N PRO A 179 -10.37 -13.90 2.20
CA PRO A 179 -9.10 -14.16 2.88
C PRO A 179 -7.91 -13.68 2.05
N ASN A 180 -6.78 -13.42 2.71
CA ASN A 180 -5.55 -13.02 2.03
C ASN A 180 -4.75 -14.20 1.46
N TYR A 181 -5.12 -15.45 1.78
CA TYR A 181 -4.48 -16.63 1.19
C TYR A 181 -4.70 -16.67 -0.33
N LEU A 182 -3.62 -16.47 -1.10
CA LEU A 182 -3.68 -16.21 -2.55
C LEU A 182 -4.57 -17.19 -3.34
N PRO A 183 -4.48 -18.53 -3.16
CA PRO A 183 -5.31 -19.46 -3.93
C PRO A 183 -6.81 -19.23 -3.69
N GLU A 184 -7.21 -18.97 -2.44
CA GLU A 184 -8.60 -18.73 -2.10
C GLU A 184 -9.05 -17.31 -2.48
N PHE A 185 -8.21 -16.30 -2.24
CA PHE A 185 -8.42 -14.93 -2.66
C PHE A 185 -8.72 -14.84 -4.16
N ILE A 186 -7.80 -15.38 -4.99
CA ILE A 186 -7.90 -15.33 -6.45
C ILE A 186 -9.18 -16.04 -6.91
N LYS A 187 -9.46 -17.23 -6.38
CA LYS A 187 -10.67 -17.98 -6.72
C LYS A 187 -11.94 -17.17 -6.43
N ILE A 188 -12.04 -16.59 -5.23
CA ILE A 188 -13.23 -15.84 -4.82
C ILE A 188 -13.39 -14.56 -5.65
N GLU A 189 -12.33 -13.78 -5.83
CA GLU A 189 -12.40 -12.50 -6.54
C GLU A 189 -12.63 -12.68 -8.05
N VAL A 190 -12.08 -13.72 -8.67
CA VAL A 190 -12.41 -14.10 -10.06
C VAL A 190 -13.90 -14.44 -10.18
N ASN A 191 -14.42 -15.28 -9.27
CA ASN A 191 -15.83 -15.67 -9.29
C ASN A 191 -16.78 -14.47 -9.11
N LYS A 192 -16.45 -13.51 -8.24
CA LYS A 192 -17.28 -12.30 -8.09
C LYS A 192 -17.39 -11.52 -9.41
N ARG A 193 -16.28 -11.36 -10.13
CA ARG A 193 -16.20 -10.55 -11.37
C ARG A 193 -16.75 -11.25 -12.61
N GLN A 194 -16.89 -12.57 -12.59
CA GLN A 194 -17.52 -13.33 -13.68
C GLN A 194 -19.04 -13.39 -13.56
N ASN A 195 -19.58 -13.12 -12.36
CA ASN A 195 -21.02 -13.14 -12.07
C ASN A 195 -21.65 -11.74 -12.06
N ASP A 196 -20.86 -10.71 -12.35
CA ASP A 196 -21.29 -9.32 -12.58
C ASP A 196 -21.41 -9.04 -14.09
#